data_AF-A0A6S6S057-F1
#
_entry.id   AF-A0A6S6S057-F1
#
_cell.length_a   1.000
_cell.length_b   1.000
_cell.length_c   1.000
_cell.angle_alpha   90.00
_cell.angle_beta   90.00
_cell.angle_gamma   90.00
#
_symmetry.space_group_name_H-M   'P 1'
#
loop_
_entity.id
_entity.type
_entity.pdbx_description
1 polymer ?
#
loop_
_entity_poly.entity_id
_entity_poly.type
_entity_poly.pdbx_seq_one_letter_code
_entity_poly.pdbx_strand_id
1 'polypeptide(L)' 'MTQMTQMQKKIFLCAISNVSSGNCGEDCKFCTQSAYFDTDINKYKYKDENDVLNEAKLAYKNKSVGFCLV' A
#
# COMPACT_ATOMS: atom_id res chain seq x y z
N MET A 1 34.38 26.42 -17.12
CA MET A 1 34.08 25.90 -15.77
C MET A 1 32.59 26.10 -15.53
N THR A 2 31.76 25.18 -16.01
CA THR A 2 30.30 25.29 -15.83
C THR A 2 29.90 24.13 -14.95
N GLN A 3 29.79 24.39 -13.64
CA GLN A 3 29.36 23.41 -12.66
C GLN A 3 27.92 23.00 -13.00
N MET A 4 27.73 21.72 -13.30
CA MET A 4 26.42 21.10 -13.34
C MET A 4 25.89 21.01 -11.90
N THR A 5 25.00 21.91 -11.51
CA THR A 5 24.24 21.81 -10.27
C THR A 5 23.30 20.61 -10.39
N GLN A 6 23.68 19.47 -9.79
CA GLN A 6 22.77 18.34 -9.65
C GLN A 6 21.57 18.77 -8.80
N MET A 7 20.37 18.81 -9.41
CA MET A 7 19.13 19.00 -8.65
C MET A 7 18.94 17.81 -7.72
N GLN A 8 18.92 18.06 -6.42
CA GLN A 8 18.66 17.03 -5.41
C GLN A 8 17.26 16.44 -5.67
N LYS A 9 17.20 15.16 -6.08
CA LYS A 9 15.93 14.47 -6.33
C LYS A 9 15.23 14.25 -4.99
N LYS A 10 14.08 14.90 -4.78
CA LYS A 10 13.22 14.70 -3.61
C LYS A 10 12.47 13.38 -3.75
N ILE A 11 12.51 12.55 -2.71
CA ILE A 11 11.76 11.30 -2.61
C ILE A 11 10.61 11.52 -1.64
N PHE A 12 9.41 11.09 -2.05
CA PHE A 12 8.22 11.10 -1.20
C PHE A 12 7.87 9.66 -0.85
N LEU A 13 7.69 9.39 0.44
CA LEU A 13 7.37 8.06 0.95
C LEU A 13 5.88 8.00 1.31
N CYS A 14 5.18 6.97 0.84
CA CYS A 14 3.81 6.67 1.24
C CYS A 14 3.78 5.30 1.93
N ALA A 15 2.82 5.12 2.82
CA ALA A 15 2.49 3.83 3.40
C ALA A 15 1.14 3.34 2.86
N ILE A 16 0.96 2.03 2.83
CA ILE A 16 -0.23 1.37 2.28
C ILE A 16 -0.69 0.30 3.27
N SER A 17 -1.99 0.23 3.52
CA SER A 17 -2.65 -0.82 4.30
C SER A 17 -3.62 -1.56 3.41
N ASN A 18 -3.43 -2.86 3.28
CA ASN A 18 -4.40 -3.76 2.66
C ASN A 18 -5.55 -3.98 3.66
N VAL A 19 -6.65 -3.25 3.49
CA VAL A 19 -7.80 -3.28 4.41
C VAL A 19 -8.74 -4.42 4.10
N SER A 20 -8.76 -4.93 2.87
CA SER A 20 -9.50 -6.12 2.46
C SER A 20 -8.60 -6.99 1.60
N SER A 21 -8.73 -8.32 1.70
CA SER A 21 -7.87 -9.21 0.92
C SER A 21 -8.59 -10.39 0.29
N GLY A 22 -8.37 -10.54 -1.01
CA GLY A 22 -8.90 -11.63 -1.82
C GLY A 22 -10.38 -11.47 -2.17
N ASN A 23 -10.92 -12.48 -2.86
CA ASN A 23 -12.31 -12.53 -3.32
C ASN A 23 -12.73 -11.33 -4.21
N CYS A 24 -11.78 -10.72 -4.91
CA CYS A 24 -12.08 -9.65 -5.86
C CYS A 24 -12.82 -10.23 -7.08
N GLY A 25 -13.91 -9.59 -7.48
CA GLY A 25 -14.75 -10.01 -8.61
C GLY A 25 -14.17 -9.71 -10.00
N GLU A 26 -12.96 -9.14 -10.08
CA GLU A 26 -12.25 -8.85 -11.32
C GLU A 26 -11.31 -10.00 -11.72
N ASP A 27 -11.11 -10.21 -13.02
CA ASP A 27 -10.33 -11.31 -13.62
C ASP A 27 -8.91 -10.89 -14.05
N CYS A 28 -8.35 -9.88 -13.38
CA CYS A 28 -7.00 -9.38 -13.61
C CYS A 28 -5.95 -10.49 -13.47
N LYS A 29 -5.41 -10.98 -14.61
CA LYS A 29 -4.45 -12.11 -14.69
C LYS A 29 -3.19 -11.97 -13.84
N PHE A 30 -2.82 -10.74 -13.48
CA PHE A 30 -1.63 -10.44 -12.67
C PHE A 30 -1.93 -10.27 -11.18
N CYS A 31 -3.21 -10.21 -10.79
CA CYS A 31 -3.62 -9.86 -9.43
C CYS A 31 -3.85 -11.13 -8.60
N THR A 32 -3.12 -11.26 -7.49
CA THR A 32 -3.30 -12.36 -6.54
C THR A 32 -4.63 -12.32 -5.79
N GLN A 33 -5.32 -11.17 -5.78
CA GLN A 33 -6.58 -11.01 -5.05
C GLN A 33 -7.82 -11.43 -5.84
N SER A 34 -7.67 -11.70 -7.14
CA SER A 34 -8.77 -12.12 -8.02
C SER A 34 -9.37 -13.45 -7.55
N ALA A 35 -10.70 -13.54 -7.53
CA ALA A 35 -11.42 -14.77 -7.23
C ALA A 35 -11.31 -15.84 -8.34
N TYR A 36 -10.80 -15.47 -9.52
CA TYR A 36 -10.68 -16.37 -10.68
C TYR A 36 -9.40 -17.21 -10.66
N PHE A 37 -8.42 -16.86 -9.82
CA PHE A 37 -7.14 -17.55 -9.74
C PHE A 37 -6.91 -18.07 -8.32
N ASP A 38 -6.48 -19.32 -8.21
CA ASP A 38 -6.11 -19.91 -6.93
C ASP A 38 -4.70 -19.47 -6.55
N THR A 39 -4.61 -18.58 -5.56
CA THR A 39 -3.33 -18.08 -5.04
C THR A 39 -3.30 -18.20 -3.52
N ASP A 40 -2.10 -18.44 -2.99
CA ASP A 40 -1.87 -18.57 -1.55
C ASP A 40 -1.74 -17.19 -0.90
N ILE A 41 -2.88 -16.59 -0.57
CA ILE A 41 -2.98 -15.33 0.17
C ILE A 41 -3.92 -15.47 1.36
N ASN A 42 -3.64 -14.71 2.43
CA ASN A 42 -4.55 -14.62 3.57
C ASN A 42 -5.78 -13.78 3.19
N LYS A 43 -6.95 -14.41 3.15
CA LYS A 43 -8.21 -13.78 2.73
C LYS A 43 -8.98 -13.27 3.94
N TYR A 44 -9.41 -12.01 3.90
CA TYR A 44 -10.24 -11.40 4.94
C TYR A 44 -11.08 -10.28 4.34
N LYS A 45 -12.29 -10.08 4.89
CA LYS A 45 -13.23 -9.09 4.36
C LYS A 45 -12.79 -7.67 4.70
N TYR A 46 -12.58 -7.40 5.99
CA TYR A 46 -12.07 -6.13 6.48
C TYR A 46 -11.14 -6.39 7.66
N LYS A 47 -10.07 -5.60 7.70
CA LYS A 47 -9.17 -5.50 8.86
C LYS A 47 -9.85 -4.73 9.99
N ASP A 48 -9.42 -4.96 11.23
CA ASP A 48 -9.90 -4.20 12.38
C ASP A 48 -9.55 -2.71 12.24
N GLU A 49 -10.50 -1.83 12.55
CA GLU A 49 -10.30 -0.39 12.43
C GLU A 49 -9.18 0.12 13.34
N ASN A 50 -9.01 -0.46 14.53
CA ASN A 50 -7.93 -0.07 15.44
C ASN A 50 -6.56 -0.43 14.87
N ASP A 51 -6.45 -1.57 14.19
CA ASP A 51 -5.21 -1.96 13.52
C ASP A 51 -4.86 -0.97 12.41
N VAL A 52 -5.83 -0.59 11.57
CA VAL A 52 -5.64 0.42 10.51
C VAL A 52 -5.24 1.77 11.09
N LEU A 53 -5.88 2.19 12.19
CA LEU A 53 -5.52 3.43 12.90
C LEU A 53 -4.11 3.39 13.49
N ASN A 54 -3.69 2.24 14.03
CA ASN A 54 -2.34 2.07 14.57
C ASN A 54 -1.28 2.11 13.46
N GLU A 55 -1.56 1.52 12.30
CA GLU A 55 -0.71 1.61 11.11
C GLU A 55 -0.61 3.02 10.56
N ALA A 56 -1.71 3.77 10.51
CA ALA A 56 -1.72 5.17 10.12
C ALA A 56 -0.83 6.03 11.06
N LYS A 57 -0.96 5.83 12.38
CA LYS A 57 -0.11 6.51 13.38
C LYS A 57 1.37 6.16 13.19
N LEU A 58 1.67 4.89 12.88
CA LEU A 58 3.03 4.44 12.60
C LEU A 58 3.58 5.08 11.32
N ALA A 59 2.80 5.14 10.24
CA ALA A 59 3.18 5.80 9.00
C ALA A 59 3.46 7.30 9.21
N TYR A 60 2.62 7.98 9.98
CA TYR A 60 2.84 9.38 10.35
C TYR A 60 4.15 9.57 11.14
N LYS A 61 4.39 8.70 12.14
CA LYS A 61 5.65 8.70 12.90
C LYS A 61 6.87 8.51 11.99
N ASN A 62 6.73 7.65 10.98
CA ASN A 62 7.75 7.37 9.97
C ASN A 62 7.87 8.44 8.86
N LYS A 63 7.16 9.57 8.99
CA LYS A 63 7.21 10.71 8.05
C LYS A 63 6.72 10.37 6.65
N SER A 64 5.88 9.34 6.50
CA SER A 64 5.16 9.12 5.26
C SER A 64 4.26 10.33 4.96
N VAL A 65 4.25 10.77 3.70
CA VAL A 65 3.42 11.89 3.23
C VAL A 65 1.98 11.48 2.92
N GLY A 66 1.75 10.17 2.77
CA GLY A 66 0.43 9.59 2.53
C GLY A 66 0.28 8.23 3.18
N PHE A 67 -0.97 7.89 3.52
CA PHE A 67 -1.40 6.59 4.00
C PHE A 67 -2.62 6.14 3.18
N CYS A 68 -2.45 5.10 2.37
CA CYS A 68 -3.49 4.62 1.46
C CYS A 68 -4.16 3.36 2.03
N LEU A 69 -5.46 3.25 1.85
CA LEU A 69 -6.25 2.06 2.13
C LEU A 69 -6.55 1.37 0.81
N VAL A 70 -6.22 0.09 0.68
CA VAL A 70 -6.49 -0.72 -0.51
C VAL A 70 -7.23 -2.00 -0.21
#